data_AF-A0A5P9BFB8-F1
#
_entry.id   AF-A0A5P9BFB8-F1
#
_cell.length_a   1.000
_cell.length_b   1.000
_cell.length_c   1.000
_cell.angle_alpha   90.00
_cell.angle_beta   90.00
_cell.angle_gamma   90.00
#
_symmetry.space_group_name_H-M   'P 1'
#
loop_
_entity.id
_entity.type
_entity.pdbx_description
1 polymer ?
#
loop_
_entity_poly.entity_id
_entity_poly.type
_entity_poly.pdbx_seq_one_letter_code
_entity_poly.pdbx_strand_id
1 'polypeptide(L)'
;MKLLASLLTTTAITASIWGALQVQPAIAKIGPLASKTDTSSAEASLARDSSSDAGFDMTQPGAVIGVTQAVTLQSVPQVWASFYEQVELGKNKNLSSENVVSDEVIVLYQEIARDFSEAKVTVGFRQKASSDVKPSARFSSLNKAVTLLNKGKHDDTELTSAWEMIDYRRDVEAVLERHYLNQHGLPDSSELYVYYK
;
A
#
# COMPACT_ATOMS: atom_id res chain seq x y z
N MET A 1 17.37 -20.04 7.75
CA MET A 1 16.92 -19.01 6.79
C MET A 1 15.67 -19.53 6.08
N LYS A 2 14.47 -19.21 6.58
CA LYS A 2 13.16 -19.55 5.96
C LYS A 2 12.37 -18.31 5.52
N LEU A 3 12.94 -17.13 5.74
CA LEU A 3 12.36 -15.82 5.43
C LEU A 3 12.40 -15.53 3.91
N LEU A 4 13.45 -15.99 3.21
CA LEU A 4 13.64 -15.79 1.77
C LEU A 4 12.55 -16.43 0.90
N ALA A 5 12.13 -17.66 1.22
CA ALA A 5 11.08 -18.35 0.44
C ALA A 5 9.70 -17.69 0.58
N SER A 6 9.53 -16.87 1.62
CA SER A 6 8.27 -16.25 2.03
C SER A 6 8.00 -14.91 1.35
N LEU A 7 9.05 -14.08 1.26
CA LEU A 7 8.98 -12.76 0.63
C LEU A 7 8.90 -12.89 -0.90
N LEU A 8 9.64 -13.84 -1.48
CA LEU A 8 9.64 -14.12 -2.93
C LEU A 8 8.24 -14.49 -3.48
N THR A 9 7.36 -15.09 -2.67
CA THR A 9 5.99 -15.41 -3.10
C THR A 9 5.01 -14.24 -3.01
N THR A 10 5.31 -13.20 -2.22
CA THR A 10 4.40 -12.05 -2.07
C THR A 10 4.45 -11.14 -3.29
N THR A 11 5.64 -10.93 -3.86
CA THR A 11 5.83 -10.16 -5.09
C THR A 11 5.52 -10.95 -6.36
N ALA A 12 5.81 -12.26 -6.40
CA ALA A 12 5.43 -13.12 -7.53
C ALA A 12 3.89 -13.18 -7.74
N ILE A 13 3.10 -13.02 -6.68
CA ILE A 13 1.63 -13.02 -6.76
C ILE A 13 1.07 -11.62 -7.06
N THR A 14 1.75 -10.52 -6.68
CA THR A 14 1.50 -9.21 -7.30
C THR A 14 1.91 -9.14 -8.78
N ALA A 15 2.48 -10.18 -9.38
CA ALA A 15 2.52 -10.32 -10.83
C ALA A 15 1.43 -11.28 -11.35
N SER A 16 1.13 -12.35 -10.59
CA SER A 16 0.21 -13.42 -11.02
C SER A 16 -1.28 -13.04 -10.94
N ILE A 17 -1.70 -12.27 -9.93
CA ILE A 17 -3.06 -11.71 -9.85
C ILE A 17 -3.30 -10.68 -10.96
N TRP A 18 -2.24 -10.04 -11.46
CA TRP A 18 -2.31 -8.97 -12.46
C TRP A 18 -2.31 -9.46 -13.91
N GLY A 19 -1.81 -10.68 -14.17
CA GLY A 19 -1.90 -11.31 -15.49
C GLY A 19 -3.34 -11.61 -15.94
N ALA A 20 -4.28 -11.79 -15.02
CA ALA A 20 -5.68 -12.09 -15.33
C ALA A 20 -6.53 -10.84 -15.65
N LEU A 21 -6.07 -9.63 -15.34
CA LEU A 21 -6.80 -8.37 -15.54
C LEU A 21 -6.56 -7.71 -16.90
N GLN A 22 -5.67 -8.26 -17.73
CA GLN A 22 -5.42 -7.78 -19.12
C GLN A 22 -6.58 -8.07 -20.10
N VAL A 23 -7.65 -8.73 -19.64
CA VAL A 23 -8.86 -8.98 -20.45
C VAL A 23 -10.07 -8.29 -19.82
N GLN A 24 -9.97 -6.98 -19.59
CA GLN A 24 -11.18 -6.17 -19.50
C GLN A 24 -11.42 -5.50 -20.86
N PRO A 25 -12.61 -5.66 -21.47
CA PRO A 25 -12.96 -4.92 -22.67
C PRO A 25 -12.99 -3.44 -22.31
N ALA A 26 -12.22 -2.63 -23.02
CA ALA A 26 -12.25 -1.18 -22.89
C ALA A 26 -13.72 -0.72 -22.96
N ILE A 27 -14.28 -0.21 -21.86
CA ILE A 27 -15.55 0.49 -21.91
C ILE A 27 -15.27 1.78 -22.69
N ALA A 28 -15.60 1.73 -23.98
CA ALA A 28 -15.57 2.88 -24.85
C ALA A 28 -16.36 4.00 -24.18
N LYS A 29 -15.68 5.10 -23.90
CA LYS A 29 -16.26 6.36 -23.47
C LYS A 29 -17.25 6.81 -24.54
N ILE A 30 -18.53 6.54 -24.33
CA ILE A 30 -19.62 7.15 -25.12
C ILE A 30 -19.69 8.61 -24.67
N GLY A 31 -18.86 9.45 -25.30
CA GLY A 31 -19.08 10.89 -25.30
C GLY A 31 -20.19 11.24 -26.29
N PRO A 32 -21.07 12.21 -26.00
CA PRO A 32 -22.04 12.67 -26.97
C PRO A 32 -21.32 13.33 -28.17
N LEU A 33 -21.82 13.01 -29.36
CA LEU A 33 -21.41 13.55 -30.64
C LEU A 33 -21.78 15.05 -30.77
N ALA A 34 -20.99 15.75 -31.59
CA ALA A 34 -21.12 17.14 -32.10
C ALA A 34 -20.32 18.19 -31.29
N SER A 35 -19.51 19.08 -31.88
CA SER A 35 -19.35 19.48 -33.28
C SER A 35 -17.97 20.12 -33.50
N LYS A 36 -17.50 20.12 -34.75
CA LYS A 36 -16.25 20.69 -35.26
C LYS A 36 -16.14 22.21 -35.05
N THR A 37 -14.92 22.75 -34.89
CA THR A 37 -14.32 23.85 -35.70
C THR A 37 -12.85 24.03 -35.31
N ASP A 38 -12.02 24.25 -36.34
CA ASP A 38 -10.56 24.27 -36.38
C ASP A 38 -9.86 25.54 -35.83
N THR A 39 -8.55 25.38 -35.60
CA THR A 39 -7.43 26.31 -35.95
C THR A 39 -6.79 27.20 -34.86
N SER A 40 -5.51 26.84 -34.61
CA SER A 40 -4.30 27.67 -34.43
C SER A 40 -3.96 28.34 -33.09
N SER A 41 -2.86 27.81 -32.52
CA SER A 41 -1.71 28.47 -31.87
C SER A 41 -1.94 29.65 -30.93
N ALA A 42 -1.73 29.39 -29.63
CA ALA A 42 -0.96 30.27 -28.75
C ALA A 42 -0.37 29.45 -27.60
N GLU A 43 0.93 29.58 -27.40
CA GLU A 43 1.65 29.08 -26.23
C GLU A 43 1.01 29.61 -24.94
N ALA A 44 0.71 28.72 -24.02
CA ALA A 44 0.57 29.04 -22.61
C ALA A 44 1.00 27.82 -21.79
N SER A 45 2.30 27.78 -21.52
CA SER A 45 2.86 27.04 -20.39
C SER A 45 2.13 27.47 -19.12
N LEU A 46 1.20 26.64 -18.66
CA LEU A 46 0.65 26.68 -17.31
C LEU A 46 0.75 25.27 -16.73
N ALA A 47 1.85 25.07 -16.00
CA ALA A 47 1.89 24.20 -14.86
C ALA A 47 0.80 24.60 -13.85
N ARG A 48 0.37 23.62 -13.05
CA ARG A 48 -0.74 23.58 -12.07
C ARG A 48 -2.04 23.10 -12.72
N ASP A 49 -2.55 21.95 -12.33
CA ASP A 49 -2.86 21.65 -10.93
C ASP A 49 -2.55 20.18 -10.61
N SER A 50 -1.32 19.91 -10.20
CA SER A 50 -1.10 18.81 -9.26
C SER A 50 -1.68 19.31 -7.96
N SER A 51 -2.95 18.98 -7.71
CA SER A 51 -3.57 19.10 -6.41
C SER A 51 -2.73 18.28 -5.44
N SER A 52 -1.76 18.97 -4.84
CA SER A 52 -1.04 18.56 -3.66
C SER A 52 -2.09 18.40 -2.58
N ASP A 53 -2.62 17.18 -2.44
CA ASP A 53 -3.22 16.80 -1.18
C ASP A 53 -2.10 16.93 -0.14
N ALA A 54 -2.37 17.76 0.86
CA ALA A 54 -1.39 18.24 1.82
C ALA A 54 -0.60 17.05 2.37
N GLY A 55 0.73 17.08 2.22
CA GLY A 55 1.62 16.04 2.70
C GLY A 55 1.26 15.64 4.12
N PHE A 56 0.82 14.40 4.30
CA PHE A 56 0.47 13.86 5.60
C PHE A 56 1.70 13.94 6.51
N ASP A 57 1.50 14.56 7.68
CA ASP A 57 2.54 14.70 8.68
C ASP A 57 2.78 13.36 9.40
N MET A 58 3.70 12.57 8.85
CA MET A 58 4.15 11.29 9.41
C MET A 58 4.86 11.43 10.76
N THR A 59 5.04 12.66 11.28
CA THR A 59 5.46 12.85 12.67
C THR A 59 4.36 12.47 13.67
N GLN A 60 3.12 12.24 13.20
CA GLN A 60 2.01 11.76 14.03
C GLN A 60 1.78 10.24 13.89
N PRO A 61 1.24 9.58 14.92
CA PRO A 61 0.73 8.21 14.80
C PRO A 61 -0.36 8.09 13.74
N GLY A 62 -0.44 6.92 13.10
CA GLY A 62 -1.42 6.66 12.04
C GLY A 62 -2.27 5.42 12.30
N ALA A 63 -3.28 5.25 11.46
CA ALA A 63 -4.23 4.15 11.54
C ALA A 63 -4.55 3.60 10.14
N VAL A 64 -4.84 2.29 10.10
CA VAL A 64 -5.11 1.53 8.88
C VAL A 64 -6.52 0.94 8.96
N ILE A 65 -7.30 1.10 7.90
CA ILE A 65 -8.56 0.40 7.70
C ILE A 65 -8.34 -0.62 6.58
N GLY A 66 -8.61 -1.89 6.87
CA GLY A 66 -8.34 -2.98 5.94
C GLY A 66 -8.56 -4.36 6.56
N VAL A 67 -7.83 -5.33 6.02
CA VAL A 67 -7.90 -6.73 6.43
C VAL A 67 -6.76 -7.06 7.37
N THR A 68 -7.09 -7.62 8.54
CA THR A 68 -6.10 -8.09 9.52
C THR A 68 -6.22 -9.60 9.68
N GLN A 69 -5.10 -10.32 9.59
CA GLN A 69 -5.03 -11.76 9.83
C GLN A 69 -3.73 -12.12 10.56
N ALA A 70 -3.80 -13.07 11.49
CA ALA A 70 -2.61 -13.71 12.06
C ALA A 70 -2.20 -14.85 11.13
N VAL A 71 -1.03 -14.73 10.50
CA VAL A 71 -0.59 -15.62 9.42
C VAL A 71 0.90 -15.90 9.53
N THR A 72 1.34 -17.01 8.94
CA THR A 72 2.76 -17.17 8.63
C THR A 72 3.20 -16.09 7.64
N LEU A 73 4.46 -15.67 7.67
CA LEU A 73 4.94 -14.69 6.69
C LEU A 73 4.74 -15.18 5.24
N GLN A 74 4.70 -16.51 5.02
CA GLN A 74 4.54 -17.11 3.68
C GLN A 74 3.11 -16.94 3.16
N SER A 75 2.18 -16.69 4.08
CA SER A 75 0.75 -16.51 3.82
C SER A 75 0.33 -15.05 3.73
N VAL A 76 1.26 -14.08 3.86
CA VAL A 76 1.01 -12.65 3.60
C VAL A 76 0.33 -12.38 2.23
N PRO A 77 0.66 -13.06 1.12
CA PRO A 77 -0.04 -12.86 -0.15
C PRO A 77 -1.55 -13.13 -0.05
N GLN A 78 -2.00 -14.00 0.86
CA GLN A 78 -3.43 -14.30 1.06
C GLN A 78 -4.17 -13.14 1.75
N VAL A 79 -3.48 -12.39 2.61
CA VAL A 79 -4.01 -11.18 3.25
C VAL A 79 -4.21 -10.07 2.22
N TRP A 80 -3.25 -9.91 1.31
CA TRP A 80 -3.37 -9.03 0.14
C TRP A 80 -4.55 -9.40 -0.75
N ALA A 81 -4.68 -10.67 -1.13
CA ALA A 81 -5.80 -11.14 -1.94
C ALA A 81 -7.15 -10.87 -1.25
N SER A 82 -7.24 -11.14 0.06
CA SER A 82 -8.45 -10.85 0.85
C SER A 82 -8.78 -9.35 0.89
N PHE A 83 -7.76 -8.49 0.96
CA PHE A 83 -7.95 -7.04 0.93
C PHE A 83 -8.47 -6.57 -0.43
N TYR A 84 -7.83 -6.98 -1.53
CA TYR A 84 -8.29 -6.61 -2.88
C TYR A 84 -9.70 -7.10 -3.17
N GLU A 85 -10.06 -8.32 -2.73
CA GLU A 85 -11.43 -8.82 -2.87
C GLU A 85 -12.46 -7.91 -2.17
N GLN A 86 -12.12 -7.35 -1.00
CA GLN A 86 -13.01 -6.41 -0.31
C GLN A 86 -13.13 -5.07 -1.02
N VAL A 87 -12.04 -4.60 -1.64
CA VAL A 87 -12.00 -3.35 -2.42
C VAL A 87 -12.84 -3.51 -3.69
N GLU A 88 -12.60 -4.56 -4.47
CA GLU A 88 -13.26 -4.80 -5.75
C GLU A 88 -14.77 -5.05 -5.60
N LEU A 89 -15.15 -5.85 -4.61
CA LEU A 89 -16.55 -6.21 -4.39
C LEU A 89 -17.32 -5.14 -3.61
N GLY A 90 -16.66 -4.08 -3.14
CA GLY A 90 -17.27 -3.04 -2.31
C GLY A 90 -17.92 -3.58 -1.02
N LYS A 91 -17.50 -4.77 -0.57
CA LYS A 91 -18.10 -5.49 0.58
C LYS A 91 -17.86 -4.75 1.89
N ASN A 92 -16.77 -3.99 1.97
CA ASN A 92 -16.37 -3.29 3.17
C ASN A 92 -16.61 -1.77 3.03
N LYS A 93 -17.76 -1.31 3.54
CA LYS A 93 -18.14 0.13 3.51
C LYS A 93 -17.11 1.03 4.21
N ASN A 94 -16.32 0.48 5.13
CA ASN A 94 -15.27 1.23 5.82
C ASN A 94 -14.11 1.63 4.89
N LEU A 95 -13.96 0.96 3.74
CA LEU A 95 -12.96 1.30 2.71
C LEU A 95 -13.44 2.36 1.72
N SER A 96 -14.62 2.95 1.94
CA SER A 96 -15.13 4.04 1.11
C SER A 96 -14.22 5.27 1.18
N SER A 97 -14.20 6.05 0.10
CA SER A 97 -13.36 7.25 -0.04
C SER A 97 -13.61 8.32 1.03
N GLU A 98 -14.72 8.28 1.77
CA GLU A 98 -14.97 9.15 2.93
C GLU A 98 -14.08 8.80 4.14
N ASN A 99 -13.66 7.53 4.27
CA ASN A 99 -12.98 7.00 5.45
C ASN A 99 -11.48 6.82 5.26
N VAL A 100 -11.04 6.63 4.02
CA VAL A 100 -9.66 6.25 3.72
C VAL A 100 -9.03 7.13 2.65
N VAL A 101 -7.70 7.14 2.63
CA VAL A 101 -6.91 7.69 1.53
C VAL A 101 -6.41 6.53 0.68
N SER A 102 -6.86 6.48 -0.57
CA SER A 102 -6.70 5.33 -1.48
C SER A 102 -5.54 5.47 -2.46
N ASP A 103 -4.63 6.43 -2.23
CA ASP A 103 -3.41 6.64 -3.04
C ASP A 103 -2.21 5.83 -2.51
N GLU A 104 -2.34 5.18 -1.36
CA GLU A 104 -1.33 4.31 -0.77
C GLU A 104 -1.96 3.10 -0.07
N VAL A 105 -1.33 1.94 -0.18
CA VAL A 105 -1.63 0.77 0.65
C VAL A 105 -0.54 0.62 1.70
N ILE A 106 -0.96 0.41 2.94
CA ILE A 106 -0.08 0.13 4.08
C ILE A 106 -0.15 -1.36 4.38
N VAL A 107 1.01 -2.00 4.51
CA VAL A 107 1.15 -3.32 5.12
C VAL A 107 1.82 -3.17 6.46
N LEU A 108 1.12 -3.56 7.52
CA LEU A 108 1.60 -3.45 8.88
C LEU A 108 1.72 -4.84 9.49
N TYR A 109 2.95 -5.22 9.84
CA TYR A 109 3.29 -6.47 10.52
C TYR A 109 3.47 -6.16 12.00
N GLN A 110 2.66 -6.78 12.85
CA GLN A 110 2.65 -6.61 14.31
C GLN A 110 2.62 -7.97 14.98
N GLU A 111 2.86 -8.01 16.30
CA GLU A 111 2.82 -9.25 17.08
C GLU A 111 3.68 -10.36 16.43
N ILE A 112 4.86 -9.97 15.93
CA ILE A 112 5.76 -10.86 15.19
C ILE A 112 6.34 -11.90 16.16
N ALA A 113 6.24 -13.17 15.79
CA ALA A 113 6.80 -14.27 16.57
C ALA A 113 8.32 -14.11 16.71
N ARG A 114 8.90 -14.56 17.84
CA ARG A 114 10.34 -14.45 18.11
C ARG A 114 11.22 -15.17 17.08
N ASP A 115 10.68 -16.18 16.42
CA ASP A 115 11.36 -16.92 15.35
C ASP A 115 11.03 -16.38 13.95
N PHE A 116 10.25 -15.29 13.88
CA PHE A 116 9.82 -14.60 12.66
C PHE A 116 9.05 -15.50 11.69
N SER A 117 8.43 -16.56 12.20
CA SER A 117 7.60 -17.46 11.39
C SER A 117 6.23 -16.88 11.09
N GLU A 118 5.67 -16.12 12.04
CA GLU A 118 4.30 -15.64 12.05
C GLU A 118 4.22 -14.18 12.48
N ALA A 119 3.19 -13.49 12.00
CA ALA A 119 2.85 -12.15 12.42
C ALA A 119 1.34 -11.91 12.28
N LYS A 120 0.84 -10.92 13.01
CA LYS A 120 -0.44 -10.29 12.73
C LYS A 120 -0.23 -9.23 11.67
N VAL A 121 -0.75 -9.49 10.48
CA VAL A 121 -0.55 -8.66 9.29
C VAL A 121 -1.83 -7.93 8.99
N THR A 122 -1.74 -6.61 8.81
CA THR A 122 -2.83 -5.76 8.33
C THR A 122 -2.48 -5.17 6.98
N VAL A 123 -3.28 -5.44 5.96
CA VAL A 123 -3.19 -4.80 4.64
C VAL A 123 -4.39 -3.87 4.51
N GLY A 124 -4.15 -2.59 4.24
CA GLY A 124 -5.24 -1.63 4.14
C GLY A 124 -4.84 -0.25 3.68
N PHE A 125 -5.84 0.61 3.54
CA PHE A 125 -5.64 2.03 3.25
C PHE A 125 -5.41 2.81 4.54
N ARG A 126 -4.72 3.95 4.42
CA ARG A 126 -4.60 4.89 5.53
C ARG A 126 -5.97 5.45 5.89
N GLN A 127 -6.27 5.51 7.18
CA GLN A 127 -7.48 6.17 7.68
C GLN A 127 -7.36 7.69 7.55
N LYS A 128 -8.42 8.34 7.05
CA LYS A 128 -8.56 9.80 7.08
C LYS A 128 -8.75 10.29 8.51
N ALA A 129 -8.15 11.43 8.83
CA ALA A 129 -8.26 12.03 10.17
C ALA A 129 -9.71 12.35 10.60
N SER A 130 -10.60 12.59 9.62
CA SER A 130 -12.03 12.85 9.85
C SER A 130 -12.90 11.59 9.97
N SER A 131 -12.32 10.39 9.85
CA SER A 131 -13.09 9.14 9.87
C SER A 131 -13.30 8.67 11.30
N ASP A 132 -14.56 8.40 11.66
CA ASP A 132 -14.94 7.82 12.97
C ASP A 132 -14.93 6.29 12.96
N VAL A 133 -14.57 5.67 11.84
CA VAL A 133 -14.51 4.22 11.72
C VAL A 133 -13.46 3.66 12.68
N LYS A 134 -13.78 2.56 13.36
CA LYS A 134 -12.79 1.85 14.17
C LYS A 134 -11.69 1.29 13.25
N PRO A 135 -10.41 1.63 13.48
CA PRO A 135 -9.33 1.13 12.64
C PRO A 135 -9.07 -0.36 12.85
N SER A 136 -8.58 -1.02 11.81
CA SER A 136 -8.11 -2.40 11.84
C SER A 136 -6.77 -2.50 12.61
N ALA A 137 -5.88 -1.53 12.41
CA ALA A 137 -4.62 -1.44 13.12
C ALA A 137 -4.12 0.01 13.27
N ARG A 138 -3.15 0.21 14.17
CA ARG A 138 -2.50 1.51 14.42
C ARG A 138 -0.99 1.35 14.42
N PHE A 139 -0.29 2.40 13.99
CA PHE A 139 1.17 2.47 14.01
C PHE A 139 1.64 3.78 14.64
N SER A 140 2.83 3.73 15.24
CA SER A 140 3.49 4.88 15.86
C SER A 140 3.99 5.87 14.81
N SER A 141 4.26 7.11 15.22
CA SER A 141 4.94 8.12 14.38
C SER A 141 6.21 7.57 13.72
N LEU A 142 6.47 7.92 12.45
CA LEU A 142 7.68 7.50 11.74
C LEU A 142 8.96 8.03 12.39
N ASN A 143 8.89 9.07 13.22
CA ASN A 143 10.05 9.57 13.99
C ASN A 143 10.58 8.53 14.99
N LYS A 144 9.78 7.52 15.35
CA LYS A 144 10.18 6.40 16.19
C LYS A 144 10.66 5.19 15.39
N ALA A 145 10.52 5.23 14.07
CA ALA A 145 10.91 4.13 13.20
C ALA A 145 12.35 4.31 12.68
N VAL A 146 12.98 3.20 12.32
CA VAL A 146 14.19 3.17 11.50
C VAL A 146 13.77 2.94 10.06
N THR A 147 14.17 3.83 9.15
CA THR A 147 13.98 3.64 7.72
C THR A 147 14.92 2.56 7.20
N LEU A 148 14.36 1.52 6.62
CA LEU A 148 15.11 0.44 5.95
C LEU A 148 15.16 0.68 4.45
N LEU A 149 14.10 1.25 3.88
CA LEU A 149 14.03 1.58 2.47
C LEU A 149 13.31 2.93 2.29
N ASN A 150 13.99 3.89 1.67
CA ASN A 150 13.45 5.21 1.36
C ASN A 150 12.46 5.14 0.19
N LYS A 151 11.62 6.17 0.00
CA LYS A 151 10.67 6.21 -1.11
C LYS A 151 11.38 6.04 -2.44
N GLY A 152 10.94 5.04 -3.20
CA GLY A 152 11.52 4.80 -4.52
C GLY A 152 10.82 3.68 -5.26
N LYS A 153 11.18 3.56 -6.54
CA LYS A 153 10.95 2.34 -7.30
C LYS A 153 11.97 1.32 -6.82
N HIS A 154 11.47 0.21 -6.31
CA HIS A 154 12.30 -0.86 -5.79
C HIS A 154 11.92 -2.17 -6.46
N ASP A 155 12.92 -2.97 -6.79
CA ASP A 155 12.69 -4.34 -7.20
C ASP A 155 12.56 -5.30 -6.01
N ASP A 156 12.22 -6.55 -6.29
CA ASP A 156 12.04 -7.60 -5.28
C ASP A 156 13.32 -7.84 -4.47
N THR A 157 14.50 -7.63 -5.07
CA THR A 157 15.79 -7.83 -4.43
C THR A 157 16.02 -6.74 -3.39
N GLU A 158 15.77 -5.48 -3.75
CA GLU A 158 15.90 -4.33 -2.85
C GLU A 158 14.96 -4.42 -1.66
N LEU A 159 13.70 -4.81 -1.87
CA LEU A 159 12.74 -5.06 -0.79
C LEU A 159 13.19 -6.21 0.12
N THR A 160 13.67 -7.31 -0.46
CA THR A 160 14.17 -8.46 0.31
C THR A 160 15.38 -8.07 1.14
N SER A 161 16.36 -7.38 0.56
CA SER A 161 17.54 -6.89 1.28
C SER A 161 17.17 -5.91 2.38
N ALA A 162 16.15 -5.06 2.19
CA ALA A 162 15.68 -4.16 3.23
C ALA A 162 15.09 -4.90 4.45
N TRP A 163 14.35 -5.99 4.22
CA TRP A 163 13.90 -6.88 5.29
C TRP A 163 15.05 -7.55 6.03
N GLU A 164 16.12 -7.94 5.32
CA GLU A 164 17.32 -8.53 5.92
C GLU A 164 18.11 -7.55 6.82
N MET A 165 17.92 -6.24 6.63
CA MET A 165 18.55 -5.21 7.47
C MET A 165 17.91 -5.07 8.86
N ILE A 166 16.78 -5.72 9.12
CA ILE A 166 16.15 -5.69 10.46
C ILE A 166 17.08 -6.36 11.48
N ASP A 167 17.40 -5.64 12.56
CA ASP A 167 18.15 -6.20 13.68
C ASP A 167 17.23 -7.05 14.55
N TYR A 168 17.09 -8.33 14.17
CA TYR A 168 16.28 -9.32 14.85
C TYR A 168 16.77 -9.70 16.26
N ARG A 169 17.90 -9.14 16.72
CA ARG A 169 18.34 -9.26 18.12
C ARG A 169 17.60 -8.30 19.04
N ARG A 170 16.94 -7.28 18.47
CA ARG A 170 16.09 -6.33 19.19
C ARG A 170 14.65 -6.80 19.14
N ASP A 171 13.86 -6.39 20.14
CA ASP A 171 12.42 -6.64 20.11
C ASP A 171 11.77 -5.75 19.04
N VAL A 172 11.42 -6.38 17.92
CA VAL A 172 10.68 -5.73 16.84
C VAL A 172 9.23 -5.51 17.30
N GLU A 173 8.79 -4.26 17.35
CA GLU A 173 7.41 -3.88 17.66
C GLU A 173 6.53 -4.06 16.43
N ALA A 174 6.98 -3.52 15.29
CA ALA A 174 6.25 -3.59 14.04
C ALA A 174 7.18 -3.38 12.84
N VAL A 175 6.76 -3.87 11.67
CA VAL A 175 7.33 -3.49 10.38
C VAL A 175 6.21 -2.86 9.55
N LEU A 176 6.51 -1.75 8.88
CA LEU A 176 5.54 -0.99 8.09
C LEU A 176 6.08 -0.84 6.67
N GLU A 177 5.33 -1.36 5.71
CA GLU A 177 5.52 -1.11 4.29
C GLU A 177 4.47 -0.13 3.79
N ARG A 178 4.88 0.77 2.89
CA ARG A 178 3.98 1.65 2.15
C ARG A 178 4.14 1.37 0.68
N HIS A 179 3.02 1.24 -0.02
CA HIS A 179 2.94 1.02 -1.45
C HIS A 179 2.13 2.16 -2.06
N TYR A 180 2.81 3.10 -2.70
CA TYR A 180 2.18 4.23 -3.36
C TYR A 180 1.61 3.79 -4.68
N LEU A 181 0.33 4.08 -4.91
CA LEU A 181 -0.37 3.63 -6.10
C LEU A 181 -0.31 4.69 -7.20
N ASN A 182 -0.17 4.24 -8.45
CA ASN A 182 -0.40 5.09 -9.62
C ASN A 182 -1.90 5.23 -9.93
N GLN A 183 -2.21 5.97 -11.00
CA GLN A 183 -3.59 6.19 -11.48
C GLN A 183 -4.39 4.92 -11.82
N HIS A 184 -3.72 3.78 -11.97
CA HIS A 184 -4.33 2.48 -12.24
C HIS A 184 -4.49 1.62 -10.98
N GLY A 185 -4.15 2.15 -9.80
CA GLY A 185 -4.22 1.40 -8.53
C GLY A 185 -3.07 0.39 -8.36
N LEU A 186 -2.02 0.49 -9.18
CA LEU A 186 -0.82 -0.36 -9.12
C LEU A 186 0.26 0.31 -8.26
N PRO A 187 1.02 -0.43 -7.43
CA PRO A 187 2.21 0.09 -6.76
C PRO A 187 3.22 0.67 -7.78
N ASP A 188 3.63 1.92 -7.58
CA ASP A 188 4.65 2.62 -8.38
C ASP A 188 5.90 2.94 -7.57
N SER A 189 5.78 3.07 -6.25
CA SER A 189 6.94 3.19 -5.35
C SER A 189 6.60 2.62 -3.99
N SER A 190 7.62 2.28 -3.22
CA SER A 190 7.45 1.77 -1.87
C SER A 190 8.48 2.32 -0.87
N GLU A 191 8.15 2.14 0.40
CA GLU A 191 8.99 2.46 1.56
C GLU A 191 8.88 1.34 2.58
N LEU A 192 9.94 1.12 3.37
CA LEU A 192 9.98 0.12 4.43
C LEU A 192 10.58 0.73 5.71
N TYR A 193 9.89 0.49 6.82
CA TYR A 193 10.27 0.96 8.14
C TYR A 193 10.16 -0.16 9.17
N VAL A 194 10.99 -0.09 10.21
CA VAL A 194 10.91 -0.96 11.38
C VAL A 194 10.81 -0.15 12.66
N TYR A 195 9.92 -0.58 13.54
CA TYR A 195 9.77 -0.09 14.90
C TYR A 195 10.35 -1.11 15.85
N TYR A 196 11.18 -0.65 16.78
CA TYR A 196 11.70 -1.45 17.88
C TYR A 196 11.10 -0.94 19.18
N LYS A 197 10.95 -1.83 20.17
CA LYS A 197 10.53 -1.47 21.53
C LYS A 197 11.60 -0.69 22.29
#